data_AF-A0AAE3M6Y3-F1
#
_entry.id   AF-A0AAE3M6Y3-F1
#
_cell.length_a   1.000
_cell.length_b   1.000
_cell.length_c   1.000
_cell.angle_alpha   90.00
_cell.angle_beta   90.00
_cell.angle_gamma   90.00
#
_symmetry.space_group_name_H-M   'P 1'
#
loop_
_entity.id
_entity.type
_entity.pdbx_description
1 polymer ?
#
loop_
_entity_poly.entity_id
_entity_poly.type
_entity_poly.pdbx_seq_one_letter_code
_entity_poly.pdbx_strand_id
1 'polypeptide(L)'
;MTKIEAQTEFKFTDNPEGVLSSQYDDSPSGEDINNLIDNDLNSKYLTFHSSAWIVFEVKNPFILNKYIISSANDAPERDPLNWTLEGSFNGLSYHCIDIREGQDFVNRGQKKEFLIEDNVESYTFYRLSMTNNSGNILQLAEIEMYGVTGESFNELLVDFSTGSYHVTNRPISFINGSLNATSYQWAFEGASPKGSTDISPQVTYTNPGEYEVSLTAFDDVSTKTKTEIISIKDINDWSEFIYPEVQLECTNEDNPGYLMYLDLVKANGFESIQDFVKNCCLVIAQKLYFTVNEANDHNLRSIHYKLTEGGALSYKGGDVPNIEIGFDMEYLNSFSQKYGIDICADEIFGILCHEICHGYQNSPKNCGIYGSPNEYYGFIEGTADLARLLTGGFNPERYPSTGGSWIDGYNTTAFFYSWIQNSLLDEDFLKKLNLSAKQIDSWSLNEMLYQEYGQSVNSLWAQYQKSILNVGLDNRTEGKIDVWLTNNKSVLTINNLPEGVNNVIVYNLNGSVTLKEKKVGEESQVCLKIDNLDPGVYVVQVINKGIQKTQKIIK
;
A
#
# COMPACT_ATOMS: atom_id res chain seq x y z
N MET A 1 -57.54 -31.02 1.07
CA MET A 1 -57.23 -29.58 1.13
C MET A 1 -56.87 -29.25 2.57
N THR A 2 -55.60 -29.42 2.90
CA THR A 2 -55.03 -28.94 4.16
C THR A 2 -54.93 -27.42 4.02
N LYS A 3 -55.50 -26.66 4.95
CA LYS A 3 -55.33 -25.20 5.03
C LYS A 3 -53.84 -24.92 5.16
N ILE A 4 -53.26 -24.27 4.15
CA ILE A 4 -51.98 -23.58 4.30
C ILE A 4 -52.27 -22.43 5.27
N GLU A 5 -51.71 -22.51 6.47
CA GLU A 5 -51.71 -21.36 7.38
C GLU A 5 -50.99 -20.23 6.67
N ALA A 6 -51.61 -19.05 6.62
CA ALA A 6 -50.97 -17.87 6.05
C ALA A 6 -49.72 -17.57 6.88
N GLN A 7 -48.55 -17.83 6.32
CA GLN A 7 -47.28 -17.43 6.94
C GLN A 7 -47.26 -15.91 7.01
N THR A 8 -46.98 -15.36 8.19
CA THR A 8 -46.91 -13.91 8.41
C THR A 8 -45.74 -13.35 7.61
N GLU A 9 -45.99 -12.33 6.80
CA GLU A 9 -44.97 -11.57 6.08
C GLU A 9 -44.25 -10.60 7.05
N PHE A 10 -42.92 -10.52 6.96
CA PHE A 10 -42.08 -9.66 7.78
C PHE A 10 -41.23 -8.75 6.90
N LYS A 11 -41.11 -7.46 7.26
CA LYS A 11 -40.02 -6.60 6.75
C LYS A 11 -38.74 -7.02 7.47
N PHE A 12 -37.96 -7.92 6.87
CA PHE A 12 -36.80 -8.48 7.55
C PHE A 12 -35.59 -7.55 7.54
N THR A 13 -35.61 -6.45 6.77
CA THR A 13 -34.62 -5.38 6.89
C THR A 13 -34.75 -4.55 8.18
N ASP A 14 -35.89 -4.60 8.86
CA ASP A 14 -36.04 -3.99 10.20
C ASP A 14 -35.48 -4.89 11.32
N ASN A 15 -34.94 -6.07 10.99
CA ASN A 15 -34.44 -7.01 11.98
C ASN A 15 -33.11 -6.50 12.59
N PRO A 16 -33.05 -6.20 13.90
CA PRO A 16 -31.85 -5.67 14.54
C PRO A 16 -30.69 -6.68 14.60
N GLU A 17 -30.92 -7.95 14.28
CA GLU A 17 -29.86 -8.97 14.20
C GLU A 17 -29.25 -9.12 12.80
N GLY A 18 -29.70 -8.35 11.80
CA GLY A 18 -29.11 -8.35 10.46
C GLY A 18 -27.81 -7.56 10.38
N VAL A 19 -26.94 -7.91 9.42
CA VAL A 19 -25.68 -7.21 9.15
C VAL A 19 -25.68 -6.69 7.71
N LEU A 20 -25.35 -5.42 7.54
CA LEU A 20 -25.18 -4.78 6.24
C LEU A 20 -23.70 -4.70 5.86
N SER A 21 -23.40 -4.92 4.58
CA SER A 21 -22.08 -4.63 4.01
C SER A 21 -22.21 -4.06 2.60
N SER A 22 -21.29 -3.19 2.20
CA SER A 22 -21.21 -2.59 0.87
C SER A 22 -19.93 -2.99 0.17
N GLN A 23 -19.95 -2.87 -1.16
CA GLN A 23 -18.75 -3.03 -1.98
C GLN A 23 -17.65 -2.01 -1.66
N TYR A 24 -18.04 -0.79 -1.30
CA TYR A 24 -17.15 0.33 -1.04
C TYR A 24 -17.42 0.92 0.35
N ASP A 25 -16.35 1.34 1.00
CA ASP A 25 -16.32 2.03 2.30
C ASP A 25 -15.79 3.46 2.12
N ASP A 26 -16.35 4.17 1.14
CA ASP A 26 -15.96 5.52 0.72
C ASP A 26 -17.06 6.55 0.99
N SER A 27 -18.10 6.15 1.73
CA SER A 27 -19.24 7.00 2.05
C SER A 27 -18.82 8.24 2.86
N PRO A 28 -19.34 9.43 2.53
CA PRO A 28 -19.18 10.60 3.37
C PRO A 28 -19.72 10.38 4.79
N SER A 29 -19.20 11.14 5.75
CA SER A 29 -19.71 11.09 7.13
C SER A 29 -21.21 11.41 7.18
N GLY A 30 -21.99 10.50 7.77
CA GLY A 30 -23.45 10.61 7.88
C GLY A 30 -24.22 10.09 6.68
N GLU A 31 -23.55 9.56 5.65
CA GLU A 31 -24.15 8.96 4.45
C GLU A 31 -23.75 7.48 4.28
N ASP A 32 -23.51 6.80 5.40
CA ASP A 32 -23.06 5.40 5.43
C ASP A 32 -24.19 4.40 5.18
N ILE A 33 -23.82 3.12 5.07
CA ILE A 33 -24.73 2.03 4.68
C ILE A 33 -25.91 1.84 5.63
N ASN A 34 -25.80 2.24 6.90
CA ASN A 34 -26.88 2.03 7.88
C ASN A 34 -28.12 2.88 7.57
N ASN A 35 -27.95 3.97 6.81
CA ASN A 35 -29.06 4.79 6.34
C ASN A 35 -30.04 4.01 5.44
N LEU A 36 -29.62 2.89 4.85
CA LEU A 36 -30.50 2.08 3.97
C LEU A 36 -31.65 1.39 4.69
N ILE A 37 -31.59 1.27 6.01
CA ILE A 37 -32.56 0.53 6.83
C ILE A 37 -33.02 1.33 8.06
N ASP A 38 -32.77 2.64 8.08
CA ASP A 38 -33.09 3.51 9.22
C ASP A 38 -34.54 4.01 9.21
N ASN A 39 -35.31 3.68 8.16
CA ASN A 39 -36.67 4.15 7.91
C ASN A 39 -36.79 5.68 7.72
N ASP A 40 -35.73 6.39 7.34
CA ASP A 40 -35.71 7.83 7.06
C ASP A 40 -35.37 8.14 5.60
N LEU A 41 -36.39 8.51 4.81
CA LEU A 41 -36.20 8.91 3.40
C LEU A 41 -35.39 10.20 3.19
N ASN A 42 -34.98 10.89 4.27
CA ASN A 42 -34.10 12.06 4.20
C ASN A 42 -32.63 11.71 4.42
N SER A 43 -32.32 10.50 4.89
CA SER A 43 -30.97 9.96 4.92
C SER A 43 -30.69 9.20 3.62
N LYS A 44 -29.43 8.84 3.39
CA LYS A 44 -29.02 8.04 2.22
C LYS A 44 -27.69 7.35 2.45
N TYR A 45 -27.50 6.22 1.80
CA TYR A 45 -26.18 5.70 1.49
C TYR A 45 -25.65 6.38 0.23
N LEU A 46 -24.36 6.71 0.19
CA LEU A 46 -23.67 7.25 -0.99
C LEU A 46 -22.29 6.64 -1.18
N THR A 47 -21.89 6.41 -2.43
CA THR A 47 -20.53 6.00 -2.83
C THR A 47 -20.08 6.76 -4.08
N PHE A 48 -18.78 7.03 -4.21
CA PHE A 48 -18.17 7.73 -5.36
C PHE A 48 -17.89 6.78 -6.54
N HIS A 49 -18.84 5.86 -6.76
CA HIS A 49 -18.85 4.91 -7.87
C HIS A 49 -20.23 4.93 -8.53
N SER A 50 -20.31 4.73 -9.85
CA SER A 50 -21.61 4.65 -10.58
C SER A 50 -22.38 3.35 -10.36
N SER A 51 -21.78 2.41 -9.65
CA SER A 51 -22.31 1.07 -9.40
C SER A 51 -21.76 0.56 -8.08
N ALA A 52 -22.57 -0.19 -7.34
CA ALA A 52 -22.13 -0.87 -6.13
C ALA A 52 -23.07 -2.04 -5.83
N TRP A 53 -22.58 -3.05 -5.13
CA TRP A 53 -23.44 -4.01 -4.45
C TRP A 53 -23.56 -3.69 -2.95
N ILE A 54 -24.71 -4.06 -2.38
CA ILE A 54 -24.94 -4.15 -0.94
C ILE A 54 -25.37 -5.57 -0.61
N VAL A 55 -24.97 -6.09 0.56
CA VAL A 55 -25.40 -7.38 1.08
C VAL A 55 -26.08 -7.18 2.43
N PHE A 56 -27.29 -7.74 2.55
CA PHE A 56 -27.99 -7.89 3.82
C PHE A 56 -27.91 -9.35 4.28
N GLU A 57 -27.17 -9.59 5.34
CA GLU A 57 -27.09 -10.88 6.02
C GLU A 57 -28.17 -10.95 7.11
N VAL A 58 -28.95 -12.03 7.08
CA VAL A 58 -29.99 -12.33 8.07
C VAL A 58 -29.67 -13.64 8.79
N LYS A 59 -29.83 -13.61 10.12
CA LYS A 59 -29.60 -14.79 10.97
C LYS A 59 -30.56 -15.94 10.70
N ASN A 60 -31.81 -15.62 10.36
CA ASN A 60 -32.82 -16.61 10.00
C ASN A 60 -33.11 -16.49 8.50
N PRO A 61 -33.20 -17.60 7.76
CA PRO A 61 -33.47 -17.57 6.34
C PRO A 61 -34.92 -17.14 6.07
N PHE A 62 -35.11 -16.34 5.02
CA PHE A 62 -36.43 -15.90 4.56
C PHE A 62 -36.67 -16.34 3.12
N ILE A 63 -37.92 -16.53 2.71
CA ILE A 63 -38.30 -16.55 1.30
C ILE A 63 -38.73 -15.12 0.98
N LEU A 64 -37.90 -14.38 0.24
CA LEU A 64 -38.23 -13.02 -0.20
C LEU A 64 -39.36 -13.07 -1.23
N ASN A 65 -40.41 -12.29 -0.98
CA ASN A 65 -41.59 -12.21 -1.84
C ASN A 65 -41.90 -10.78 -2.32
N LYS A 66 -41.24 -9.76 -1.76
CA LYS A 66 -41.42 -8.36 -2.12
C LYS A 66 -40.22 -7.54 -1.66
N TYR A 67 -39.87 -6.52 -2.43
CA TYR A 67 -38.95 -5.48 -1.96
C TYR A 67 -39.37 -4.09 -2.44
N ILE A 68 -38.91 -3.08 -1.72
CA ILE A 68 -39.14 -1.66 -2.01
C ILE A 68 -37.79 -0.95 -2.05
N ILE A 69 -37.58 -0.13 -3.07
CA ILE A 69 -36.42 0.75 -3.21
C ILE A 69 -36.91 2.19 -3.20
N SER A 70 -36.22 3.06 -2.44
CA SER A 70 -36.57 4.48 -2.35
C SER A 70 -35.44 5.36 -2.88
N SER A 71 -35.74 6.23 -3.86
CA SER A 71 -34.78 7.24 -4.34
C SER A 71 -34.32 8.16 -3.20
N ALA A 72 -33.07 8.62 -3.23
CA ALA A 72 -32.56 9.52 -2.20
C ALA A 72 -33.16 10.95 -2.29
N ASN A 73 -32.51 11.93 -1.65
CA ASN A 73 -32.94 13.32 -1.57
C ASN A 73 -32.07 14.33 -2.33
N ASP A 74 -30.93 13.93 -2.92
CA ASP A 74 -29.98 14.83 -3.63
C ASP A 74 -30.17 14.98 -5.17
N ALA A 75 -29.54 14.13 -6.00
CA ALA A 75 -29.62 14.22 -7.47
C ALA A 75 -30.16 12.95 -8.16
N PRO A 76 -31.16 13.03 -9.08
CA PRO A 76 -31.85 11.85 -9.62
C PRO A 76 -30.95 10.90 -10.44
N GLU A 77 -29.96 11.42 -11.17
CA GLU A 77 -29.05 10.61 -11.99
C GLU A 77 -28.17 9.65 -11.18
N ARG A 78 -28.06 9.89 -9.87
CA ARG A 78 -27.29 9.06 -8.93
C ARG A 78 -28.11 7.91 -8.34
N ASP A 79 -29.44 7.96 -8.42
CA ASP A 79 -30.29 6.89 -7.94
C ASP A 79 -30.13 5.64 -8.84
N PRO A 80 -30.32 4.41 -8.33
CA PRO A 80 -30.14 3.20 -9.12
C PRO A 80 -31.13 3.17 -10.29
N LEU A 81 -30.64 2.90 -11.50
CA LEU A 81 -31.48 2.73 -12.68
C LEU A 81 -31.70 1.26 -13.02
N ASN A 82 -30.66 0.44 -12.83
CA ASN A 82 -30.71 -1.00 -13.05
C ASN A 82 -30.14 -1.73 -11.84
N TRP A 83 -30.70 -2.88 -11.52
CA TRP A 83 -30.16 -3.72 -10.46
C TRP A 83 -30.52 -5.19 -10.64
N THR A 84 -29.70 -6.02 -10.01
CA THR A 84 -29.95 -7.45 -9.80
C THR A 84 -30.10 -7.68 -8.30
N LEU A 85 -31.19 -8.32 -7.89
CA LEU A 85 -31.39 -8.82 -6.53
C LEU A 85 -31.12 -10.32 -6.52
N GLU A 86 -30.27 -10.77 -5.60
CA GLU A 86 -29.78 -12.14 -5.54
C GLU A 86 -29.83 -12.68 -4.11
N GLY A 87 -30.01 -13.99 -3.97
CA GLY A 87 -29.99 -14.71 -2.70
C GLY A 87 -28.81 -15.68 -2.59
N SER A 88 -28.19 -15.78 -1.42
CA SER A 88 -27.12 -16.75 -1.15
C SER A 88 -27.33 -17.48 0.17
N PHE A 89 -26.91 -18.74 0.21
CA PHE A 89 -26.91 -19.56 1.41
C PHE A 89 -25.65 -19.35 2.27
N ASN A 90 -24.52 -18.98 1.63
CA ASN A 90 -23.19 -18.96 2.24
C ASN A 90 -22.45 -17.63 2.07
N GLY A 91 -23.06 -16.66 1.39
CA GLY A 91 -22.46 -15.35 1.11
C GLY A 91 -21.43 -15.35 -0.02
N LEU A 92 -21.15 -16.50 -0.66
CA LEU A 92 -20.17 -16.63 -1.76
C LEU A 92 -20.87 -16.82 -3.11
N SER A 93 -21.74 -17.83 -3.21
CA SER A 93 -22.49 -18.16 -4.43
C SER A 93 -23.89 -17.59 -4.36
N TYR A 94 -24.25 -16.76 -5.33
CA TYR A 94 -25.52 -16.04 -5.38
C TYR A 94 -26.41 -16.56 -6.51
N HIS A 95 -27.70 -16.67 -6.22
CA HIS A 95 -28.76 -17.03 -7.15
C HIS A 95 -29.58 -15.80 -7.47
N CYS A 96 -29.79 -15.53 -8.76
CA CYS A 96 -30.62 -14.41 -9.19
C CYS A 96 -32.07 -14.62 -8.73
N ILE A 97 -32.61 -13.63 -8.00
CA ILE A 97 -34.02 -13.55 -7.60
C ILE A 97 -34.78 -12.64 -8.56
N ASP A 98 -34.21 -11.48 -8.91
CA ASP A 98 -34.87 -10.49 -9.76
C ASP A 98 -33.86 -9.62 -10.52
N ILE A 99 -34.24 -9.18 -11.73
CA ILE A 99 -33.47 -8.24 -12.55
C ILE A 99 -34.40 -7.11 -12.98
N ARG A 100 -33.98 -5.87 -12.73
CA ARG A 100 -34.69 -4.68 -13.16
C ARG A 100 -33.78 -3.78 -13.95
N GLU A 101 -34.32 -3.23 -15.02
CA GLU A 101 -33.64 -2.26 -15.89
C GLU A 101 -34.54 -1.04 -16.12
N GLY A 102 -33.93 0.11 -16.38
CA GLY A 102 -34.63 1.34 -16.77
C GLY A 102 -35.59 1.90 -15.73
N GLN A 103 -35.33 1.67 -14.44
CA GLN A 103 -36.22 2.06 -13.35
C GLN A 103 -36.00 3.51 -12.91
N ASP A 104 -36.64 4.46 -13.57
CA ASP A 104 -36.49 5.90 -13.26
C ASP A 104 -37.39 6.40 -12.11
N PHE A 105 -36.85 7.26 -11.24
CA PHE A 105 -37.57 7.86 -10.10
C PHE A 105 -37.93 9.32 -10.41
N VAL A 106 -39.21 9.56 -10.71
CA VAL A 106 -39.72 10.86 -11.15
C VAL A 106 -39.74 11.89 -10.02
N ASN A 107 -39.86 11.44 -8.76
CA ASN A 107 -39.83 12.30 -7.58
C ASN A 107 -38.75 11.82 -6.60
N ARG A 108 -38.27 12.71 -5.72
CA ARG A 108 -37.34 12.35 -4.64
C ARG A 108 -38.06 11.73 -3.45
N GLY A 109 -37.39 10.83 -2.74
CA GLY A 109 -38.03 9.96 -1.74
C GLY A 109 -39.13 9.05 -2.32
N GLN A 110 -39.18 8.85 -3.65
CA GLN A 110 -40.18 7.98 -4.26
C GLN A 110 -39.88 6.52 -3.96
N LYS A 111 -40.85 5.84 -3.35
CA LYS A 111 -40.85 4.39 -3.18
C LYS A 111 -41.29 3.69 -4.47
N LYS A 112 -40.57 2.65 -4.87
CA LYS A 112 -41.00 1.69 -5.89
C LYS A 112 -41.04 0.30 -5.30
N GLU A 113 -42.20 -0.35 -5.40
CA GLU A 113 -42.45 -1.70 -4.91
C GLU A 113 -42.36 -2.72 -6.05
N PHE A 114 -41.76 -3.86 -5.75
CA PHE A 114 -41.58 -4.97 -6.67
C PHE A 114 -41.97 -6.29 -5.99
N LEU A 115 -42.95 -6.99 -6.56
CA LEU A 115 -43.39 -8.30 -6.09
C LEU A 115 -42.55 -9.41 -6.74
N ILE A 116 -42.20 -10.41 -5.95
CA ILE A 116 -41.45 -11.60 -6.34
C ILE A 116 -42.35 -12.82 -6.13
N GLU A 117 -42.95 -13.31 -7.21
CA GLU A 117 -43.91 -14.42 -7.16
C GLU A 117 -43.24 -15.80 -7.31
N ASP A 118 -42.09 -15.85 -8.00
CA ASP A 118 -41.45 -17.10 -8.41
C ASP A 118 -40.33 -17.57 -7.46
N ASN A 119 -39.95 -16.77 -6.47
CA ASN A 119 -38.95 -17.19 -5.49
C ASN A 119 -39.58 -18.12 -4.45
N VAL A 120 -39.10 -19.35 -4.43
CA VAL A 120 -39.53 -20.40 -3.48
C VAL A 120 -38.42 -20.79 -2.51
N GLU A 121 -37.20 -20.29 -2.73
CA GLU A 121 -36.02 -20.61 -1.94
C GLU A 121 -35.81 -19.59 -0.84
N SER A 122 -35.23 -20.06 0.28
CA SER A 122 -34.89 -19.20 1.40
C SER A 122 -33.40 -19.00 1.61
N TYR A 123 -33.01 -17.75 1.77
CA TYR A 123 -31.61 -17.33 1.82
C TYR A 123 -31.29 -16.60 3.12
N THR A 124 -30.02 -16.69 3.52
CA THR A 124 -29.42 -15.96 4.66
C THR A 124 -28.68 -14.71 4.21
N PHE A 125 -28.37 -14.57 2.92
CA PHE A 125 -27.74 -13.39 2.35
C PHE A 125 -28.57 -12.88 1.17
N TYR A 126 -28.78 -11.57 1.11
CA TYR A 126 -29.44 -10.90 -0.01
C TYR A 126 -28.54 -9.83 -0.58
N ARG A 127 -28.13 -9.96 -1.84
CA ARG A 127 -27.30 -8.97 -2.52
C ARG A 127 -28.13 -8.15 -3.49
N LEU A 128 -28.06 -6.83 -3.37
CA LEU A 128 -28.58 -5.90 -4.37
C LEU A 128 -27.40 -5.26 -5.10
N SER A 129 -27.18 -5.66 -6.35
CA SER A 129 -26.14 -5.12 -7.24
C SER A 129 -26.72 -4.03 -8.12
N MET A 130 -26.29 -2.79 -7.96
CA MET A 130 -26.91 -1.59 -8.57
C MET A 130 -25.97 -0.88 -9.55
N THR A 131 -26.57 -0.26 -10.57
CA THR A 131 -25.91 0.66 -11.50
C THR A 131 -26.81 1.87 -11.76
N ASN A 132 -26.22 3.05 -11.91
CA ASN A 132 -26.93 4.28 -12.29
C ASN A 132 -26.40 4.87 -13.60
N ASN A 133 -26.88 6.08 -13.92
CA ASN A 133 -26.51 6.82 -15.12
C ASN A 133 -25.66 8.07 -14.85
N SER A 134 -25.24 8.33 -13.60
CA SER A 134 -24.41 9.50 -13.29
C SER A 134 -22.98 9.35 -13.81
N GLY A 135 -22.49 8.11 -13.92
CA GLY A 135 -21.13 7.78 -14.33
C GLY A 135 -20.07 7.98 -13.24
N ASN A 136 -20.44 8.42 -12.03
CA ASN A 136 -19.47 8.64 -10.95
C ASN A 136 -19.97 8.51 -9.50
N ILE A 137 -21.26 8.63 -9.20
CA ILE A 137 -21.76 8.63 -7.81
C ILE A 137 -23.09 7.89 -7.77
N LEU A 138 -23.23 6.92 -6.86
CA LEU A 138 -24.45 6.17 -6.57
C LEU A 138 -24.97 6.56 -5.19
N GLN A 139 -26.29 6.65 -5.07
CA GLN A 139 -26.96 6.90 -3.80
C GLN A 139 -28.26 6.10 -3.69
N LEU A 140 -28.72 5.82 -2.48
CA LEU A 140 -30.01 5.20 -2.23
C LEU A 140 -30.51 5.62 -0.84
N ALA A 141 -31.79 5.97 -0.69
CA ALA A 141 -32.35 6.30 0.63
C ALA A 141 -32.60 5.04 1.43
N GLU A 142 -33.42 4.12 0.91
CA GLU A 142 -33.93 3.00 1.71
C GLU A 142 -34.10 1.75 0.85
N ILE A 143 -33.85 0.59 1.46
CA ILE A 143 -34.24 -0.73 0.98
C ILE A 143 -35.12 -1.46 2.01
N GLU A 144 -36.28 -1.91 1.56
CA GLU A 144 -37.22 -2.65 2.40
C GLU A 144 -37.46 -4.02 1.79
N MET A 145 -36.99 -5.08 2.43
CA MET A 145 -37.24 -6.45 1.95
C MET A 145 -38.25 -7.15 2.83
N TYR A 146 -39.22 -7.80 2.19
CA TYR A 146 -40.30 -8.52 2.81
C TYR A 146 -40.27 -9.99 2.42
N GLY A 147 -40.63 -10.85 3.36
CA GLY A 147 -40.68 -12.28 3.13
C GLY A 147 -41.32 -13.04 4.28
N VAL A 148 -41.40 -14.35 4.10
CA VAL A 148 -41.85 -15.30 5.12
C VAL A 148 -40.64 -16.09 5.61
N THR A 149 -40.65 -16.56 6.85
CA THR A 149 -39.57 -17.41 7.38
C THR A 149 -39.47 -18.69 6.56
N GLY A 150 -38.26 -18.99 6.08
CA GLY A 150 -37.95 -20.24 5.39
C GLY A 150 -37.19 -21.22 6.28
N GLU A 151 -36.85 -22.38 5.72
CA GLU A 151 -35.98 -23.35 6.38
C GLU A 151 -34.51 -23.07 6.05
N SER A 152 -33.60 -23.45 6.95
CA SER A 152 -32.17 -23.40 6.66
C SER A 152 -31.83 -24.42 5.58
N PHE A 153 -30.95 -24.02 4.66
CA PHE A 153 -30.39 -24.93 3.66
C PHE A 153 -29.73 -26.13 4.36
N ASN A 154 -30.20 -27.34 4.06
CA ASN A 154 -29.85 -28.55 4.81
C ASN A 154 -29.10 -29.61 3.99
N GLU A 155 -28.88 -29.38 2.69
CA GLU A 155 -28.04 -30.24 1.86
C GLU A 155 -26.56 -29.87 2.00
N LEU A 156 -25.66 -30.80 1.69
CA LEU A 156 -24.24 -30.49 1.55
C LEU A 156 -24.04 -29.49 0.41
N LEU A 157 -23.44 -28.34 0.70
CA LEU A 157 -22.95 -27.39 -0.31
C LEU A 157 -21.43 -27.39 -0.23
N VAL A 158 -20.75 -27.49 -1.37
CA VAL A 158 -19.30 -27.30 -1.44
C VAL A 158 -19.01 -25.99 -2.14
N ASP A 159 -18.31 -25.11 -1.45
CA ASP A 159 -17.94 -23.82 -2.00
C ASP A 159 -16.69 -23.26 -1.33
N PHE A 160 -15.95 -22.45 -2.06
CA PHE A 160 -14.83 -21.70 -1.54
C PHE A 160 -14.59 -20.45 -2.37
N SER A 161 -13.88 -19.50 -1.76
CA SER A 161 -13.38 -18.31 -2.42
C SER A 161 -11.90 -18.07 -2.08
N THR A 162 -11.26 -17.26 -2.90
CA THR A 162 -9.94 -16.70 -2.65
C THR A 162 -9.88 -15.28 -3.23
N GLY A 163 -8.84 -14.52 -2.91
CA GLY A 163 -8.65 -13.17 -3.48
C GLY A 163 -8.55 -13.20 -5.01
N SER A 164 -8.74 -12.06 -5.67
CA SER A 164 -8.72 -11.98 -7.14
C SER A 164 -7.32 -11.86 -7.75
N TYR A 165 -6.29 -11.66 -6.92
CA TYR A 165 -4.92 -11.47 -7.37
C TYR A 165 -3.95 -12.34 -6.58
N HIS A 166 -3.17 -13.14 -7.31
CA HIS A 166 -2.24 -14.09 -6.74
C HIS A 166 -0.87 -13.95 -7.37
N VAL A 167 0.16 -14.03 -6.54
CA VAL A 167 1.55 -13.93 -6.97
C VAL A 167 2.41 -15.03 -6.38
N THR A 168 3.53 -15.29 -7.03
CA THR A 168 4.56 -16.19 -6.52
C THR A 168 5.10 -15.74 -5.15
N ASN A 169 5.52 -16.72 -4.35
CA ASN A 169 6.20 -16.57 -3.06
C ASN A 169 5.43 -15.81 -1.98
N ARG A 170 4.12 -15.57 -2.18
CA ARG A 170 3.24 -15.05 -1.11
C ARG A 170 2.19 -16.09 -0.71
N PRO A 171 1.84 -16.14 0.57
CA PRO A 171 0.75 -16.97 1.03
C PRO A 171 -0.60 -16.51 0.45
N ILE A 172 -1.37 -17.44 -0.08
CA ILE A 172 -2.72 -17.25 -0.61
C ILE A 172 -3.68 -17.96 0.33
N SER A 173 -4.63 -17.22 0.88
CA SER A 173 -5.67 -17.74 1.77
C SER A 173 -6.87 -18.21 0.96
N PHE A 174 -7.36 -19.40 1.27
CA PHE A 174 -8.61 -19.95 0.74
C PHE A 174 -9.64 -19.98 1.85
N ILE A 175 -10.81 -19.42 1.58
CA ILE A 175 -11.92 -19.32 2.54
C ILE A 175 -12.95 -20.35 2.15
N ASN A 176 -13.17 -21.35 3.02
CA ASN A 176 -14.26 -22.30 2.85
C ASN A 176 -15.62 -21.61 3.06
N GLY A 177 -16.52 -21.77 2.09
CA GLY A 177 -17.93 -21.40 2.20
C GLY A 177 -18.87 -22.59 2.06
N SER A 178 -18.37 -23.82 2.24
CA SER A 178 -19.20 -25.01 2.25
C SER A 178 -20.17 -25.00 3.43
N LEU A 179 -21.37 -25.53 3.23
CA LEU A 179 -22.41 -25.67 4.27
C LEU A 179 -22.71 -27.14 4.52
N ASN A 180 -23.08 -27.45 5.77
CA ASN A 180 -23.46 -28.78 6.23
C ASN A 180 -22.38 -29.87 6.08
N ALA A 181 -21.12 -29.46 5.90
CA ALA A 181 -19.97 -30.36 5.85
C ALA A 181 -19.43 -30.66 7.26
N THR A 182 -19.00 -31.90 7.50
CA THR A 182 -18.35 -32.35 8.74
C THR A 182 -16.83 -32.43 8.61
N SER A 183 -16.30 -32.53 7.38
CA SER A 183 -14.86 -32.54 7.11
C SER A 183 -14.52 -32.07 5.69
N TYR A 184 -13.24 -31.74 5.47
CA TYR A 184 -12.73 -31.13 4.25
C TYR A 184 -11.46 -31.81 3.77
N GLN A 185 -11.28 -31.85 2.45
CA GLN A 185 -10.04 -32.23 1.81
C GLN A 185 -9.74 -31.29 0.65
N TRP A 186 -8.61 -30.60 0.75
CA TRP A 186 -8.11 -29.69 -0.27
C TRP A 186 -7.01 -30.35 -1.09
N ALA A 187 -6.97 -30.04 -2.39
CA ALA A 187 -5.82 -30.30 -3.25
C ALA A 187 -5.42 -29.02 -3.98
N PHE A 188 -4.13 -28.70 -3.93
CA PHE A 188 -3.53 -27.52 -4.54
C PHE A 188 -2.45 -27.99 -5.52
N GLU A 189 -2.76 -28.01 -6.81
CA GLU A 189 -1.77 -28.33 -7.84
C GLU A 189 -0.63 -27.31 -7.77
N GLY A 190 0.64 -27.75 -7.78
CA GLY A 190 1.80 -26.85 -7.83
C GLY A 190 2.13 -26.04 -6.57
N ALA A 191 1.28 -26.06 -5.53
CA ALA A 191 1.48 -25.29 -4.31
C ALA A 191 2.28 -26.03 -3.22
N SER A 192 2.65 -25.29 -2.18
CA SER A 192 3.17 -25.82 -0.91
C SER A 192 2.35 -25.24 0.26
N PRO A 193 1.72 -26.09 1.10
CA PRO A 193 1.52 -27.54 0.92
C PRO A 193 0.63 -27.87 -0.29
N LYS A 194 0.72 -29.11 -0.82
CA LYS A 194 -0.09 -29.59 -1.97
C LYS A 194 -1.52 -30.00 -1.61
N GLY A 195 -1.87 -29.98 -0.33
CA GLY A 195 -3.19 -30.35 0.17
C GLY A 195 -3.31 -30.04 1.66
N SER A 196 -4.54 -29.99 2.14
CA SER A 196 -4.86 -29.71 3.55
C SER A 196 -6.22 -30.33 3.94
N THR A 197 -6.43 -30.50 5.24
CA THR A 197 -7.75 -30.84 5.83
C THR A 197 -8.28 -29.72 6.73
N ASP A 198 -7.58 -28.57 6.77
CA ASP A 198 -8.04 -27.39 7.51
C ASP A 198 -9.32 -26.84 6.88
N ILE A 199 -10.13 -26.17 7.70
CA ILE A 199 -11.36 -25.53 7.23
C ILE A 199 -11.02 -24.50 6.14
N SER A 200 -10.07 -23.61 6.41
CA SER A 200 -9.61 -22.56 5.50
C SER A 200 -8.09 -22.54 5.48
N PRO A 201 -7.42 -23.17 4.51
CA PRO A 201 -5.97 -23.28 4.46
C PRO A 201 -5.30 -22.08 3.78
N GLN A 202 -3.99 -22.00 3.95
CA GLN A 202 -3.12 -21.06 3.23
C GLN A 202 -2.01 -21.85 2.52
N VAL A 203 -1.73 -21.49 1.27
CA VAL A 203 -0.68 -22.13 0.46
C VAL A 203 0.17 -21.11 -0.28
N THR A 204 1.36 -21.51 -0.74
CA THR A 204 2.25 -20.66 -1.55
C THR A 204 2.64 -21.35 -2.85
N TYR A 205 2.66 -20.59 -3.93
CA TYR A 205 3.15 -21.01 -5.25
C TYR A 205 4.50 -20.37 -5.53
N THR A 206 5.46 -21.10 -6.07
CA THR A 206 6.81 -20.56 -6.35
C THR A 206 7.03 -20.21 -7.82
N ASN A 207 6.14 -20.65 -8.71
CA ASN A 207 6.22 -20.39 -10.14
C ASN A 207 4.89 -19.79 -10.63
N PRO A 208 4.93 -18.86 -11.61
CA PRO A 208 3.73 -18.34 -12.23
C PRO A 208 3.08 -19.39 -13.14
N GLY A 209 1.77 -19.28 -13.35
CA GLY A 209 1.00 -20.19 -14.19
C GLY A 209 -0.46 -20.33 -13.75
N GLU A 210 -1.22 -21.09 -14.51
CA GLU A 210 -2.58 -21.51 -14.17
C GLU A 210 -2.52 -22.82 -13.37
N TYR A 211 -3.24 -22.89 -12.25
CA TYR A 211 -3.25 -24.05 -11.37
C TYR A 211 -4.66 -24.43 -10.95
N GLU A 212 -4.93 -25.74 -10.91
CA GLU A 212 -6.19 -26.25 -10.38
C GLU A 212 -6.18 -26.30 -8.85
N VAL A 213 -7.25 -25.81 -8.24
CA VAL A 213 -7.55 -25.92 -6.82
C VAL A 213 -8.87 -26.66 -6.66
N SER A 214 -8.90 -27.66 -5.78
CA SER A 214 -10.12 -28.39 -5.46
C SER A 214 -10.38 -28.46 -3.96
N LEU A 215 -11.65 -28.29 -3.59
CA LEU A 215 -12.18 -28.57 -2.28
C LEU A 215 -13.19 -29.71 -2.38
N THR A 216 -12.96 -30.78 -1.63
CA THR A 216 -13.95 -31.83 -1.39
C THR A 216 -14.49 -31.71 0.02
N ALA A 217 -15.80 -31.57 0.15
CA ALA A 217 -16.51 -31.53 1.42
C ALA A 217 -17.29 -32.83 1.62
N PHE A 218 -17.36 -33.29 2.87
CA PHE A 218 -18.01 -34.54 3.25
C PHE A 218 -19.05 -34.29 4.33
N ASP A 219 -20.18 -34.98 4.27
CA ASP A 219 -21.08 -35.20 5.41
C ASP A 219 -21.21 -36.72 5.67
N ASP A 220 -22.14 -37.14 6.53
CA ASP A 220 -22.33 -38.57 6.89
C ASP A 220 -22.86 -39.45 5.74
N VAL A 221 -23.36 -38.85 4.65
CA VAL A 221 -24.10 -39.51 3.56
C VAL A 221 -23.56 -39.16 2.17
N SER A 222 -23.00 -37.97 2.00
CA SER A 222 -22.71 -37.30 0.75
C SER A 222 -21.28 -36.82 0.67
N THR A 223 -20.79 -36.68 -0.56
CA THR A 223 -19.50 -36.07 -0.87
C THR A 223 -19.68 -35.19 -2.10
N LYS A 224 -19.25 -33.93 -2.01
CA LYS A 224 -19.27 -32.99 -3.15
C LYS A 224 -17.90 -32.34 -3.31
N THR A 225 -17.52 -32.08 -4.55
CA THR A 225 -16.24 -31.44 -4.90
C THR A 225 -16.49 -30.21 -5.76
N LYS A 226 -15.82 -29.11 -5.43
CA LYS A 226 -15.70 -27.91 -6.27
C LYS A 226 -14.25 -27.79 -6.74
N THR A 227 -14.07 -27.41 -7.99
CA THR A 227 -12.76 -27.17 -8.60
C THR A 227 -12.77 -25.81 -9.29
N GLU A 228 -11.70 -25.04 -9.13
CA GLU A 228 -11.46 -23.77 -9.82
C GLU A 228 -10.02 -23.71 -10.34
N ILE A 229 -9.81 -22.97 -11.43
CA ILE A 229 -8.48 -22.63 -11.93
C ILE A 229 -8.14 -21.22 -11.43
N ILE A 230 -6.96 -21.08 -10.85
CA ILE A 230 -6.41 -19.78 -10.45
C ILE A 230 -5.18 -19.43 -11.26
N SER A 231 -5.01 -18.15 -11.55
CA SER A 231 -3.84 -17.60 -12.21
C SER A 231 -2.85 -17.04 -11.19
N ILE A 232 -1.62 -17.54 -11.22
CA ILE A 232 -0.51 -17.06 -10.39
C ILE A 232 0.42 -16.23 -11.25
N LYS A 233 0.58 -14.94 -10.95
CA LYS A 233 1.53 -14.06 -11.63
C LYS A 233 2.90 -14.09 -10.95
N ASP A 234 3.95 -13.69 -11.65
CA ASP A 234 5.24 -13.45 -11.02
C ASP A 234 5.12 -12.20 -10.14
N ILE A 235 5.54 -12.27 -8.88
CA ILE A 235 5.58 -11.12 -7.98
C ILE A 235 6.44 -9.96 -8.53
N ASN A 236 7.40 -10.28 -9.40
CA ASN A 236 8.29 -9.32 -10.04
C ASN A 236 7.76 -8.80 -11.38
N ASP A 237 6.62 -9.28 -11.85
CA ASP A 237 6.00 -8.78 -13.07
C ASP A 237 5.21 -7.49 -12.80
N TRP A 238 5.77 -6.38 -13.26
CA TRP A 238 5.17 -5.03 -13.18
C TRP A 238 4.75 -4.51 -14.57
N SER A 239 4.59 -5.39 -15.56
CA SER A 239 4.22 -5.00 -16.93
C SER A 239 2.85 -4.32 -17.04
N GLU A 240 1.95 -4.59 -16.09
CA GLU A 240 0.62 -3.97 -15.99
C GLU A 240 0.60 -2.67 -15.17
N PHE A 241 1.77 -2.12 -14.80
CA PHE A 241 1.84 -0.88 -14.04
C PHE A 241 1.27 0.30 -14.84
N ILE A 242 0.32 1.01 -14.25
CA ILE A 242 -0.32 2.17 -14.87
C ILE A 242 0.51 3.40 -14.51
N TYR A 243 1.31 3.87 -15.47
CA TYR A 243 2.08 5.09 -15.32
C TYR A 243 1.17 6.32 -15.28
N PRO A 244 1.41 7.29 -14.38
CA PRO A 244 0.71 8.56 -14.44
C PRO A 244 1.10 9.35 -15.70
N GLU A 245 0.18 10.17 -16.19
CA GLU A 245 0.50 11.21 -17.15
C GLU A 245 1.39 12.26 -16.47
N VAL A 246 2.53 12.58 -17.07
CA VAL A 246 3.45 13.60 -16.54
C VAL A 246 3.36 14.85 -17.41
N GLN A 247 2.83 15.92 -16.84
CA GLN A 247 2.75 17.24 -17.48
C GLN A 247 3.92 18.09 -16.99
N LEU A 248 4.89 18.36 -17.86
CA LEU A 248 6.07 19.15 -17.53
C LEU A 248 5.82 20.64 -17.79
N GLU A 249 6.04 21.47 -16.77
CA GLU A 249 6.08 22.93 -16.86
C GLU A 249 7.49 23.41 -16.46
N CYS A 250 8.17 24.17 -17.32
CA CYS A 250 9.43 24.81 -16.98
C CYS A 250 9.28 26.33 -17.13
N THR A 251 9.59 27.09 -16.09
CA THR A 251 9.45 28.55 -16.12
C THR A 251 10.56 29.24 -16.92
N ASN A 252 11.71 28.57 -17.10
CA ASN A 252 12.87 29.10 -17.82
C ASN A 252 13.79 27.97 -18.33
N GLU A 253 13.68 27.62 -19.61
CA GLU A 253 14.49 26.56 -20.23
C GLU A 253 15.96 26.96 -20.47
N ASP A 254 16.29 28.26 -20.35
CA ASP A 254 17.68 28.74 -20.43
C ASP A 254 18.40 28.67 -19.07
N ASN A 255 17.70 28.27 -17.99
CA ASN A 255 18.30 28.18 -16.66
C ASN A 255 19.41 27.11 -16.61
N PRO A 256 20.62 27.40 -16.09
CA PRO A 256 21.71 26.42 -16.01
C PRO A 256 21.36 25.14 -15.23
N GLY A 257 20.51 25.25 -14.21
CA GLY A 257 19.98 24.10 -13.46
C GLY A 257 19.10 23.21 -14.34
N TYR A 258 18.22 23.79 -15.15
CA TYR A 258 17.39 23.04 -16.11
C TYR A 258 18.23 22.28 -17.14
N LEU A 259 19.19 22.98 -17.77
CA LEU A 259 20.07 22.37 -18.77
C LEU A 259 20.85 21.20 -18.19
N MET A 260 21.33 21.34 -16.95
CA MET A 260 22.00 20.25 -16.27
C MET A 260 21.05 19.11 -15.89
N TYR A 261 19.82 19.40 -15.48
CA TYR A 261 18.80 18.36 -15.25
C TYR A 261 18.63 17.51 -16.52
N LEU A 262 18.52 18.15 -17.68
CA LEU A 262 18.42 17.45 -18.97
C LEU A 262 19.64 16.59 -19.27
N ASP A 263 20.84 17.11 -19.01
CA ASP A 263 22.08 16.35 -19.20
C ASP A 263 22.13 15.12 -18.29
N LEU A 264 21.66 15.23 -17.05
CA LEU A 264 21.58 14.15 -16.08
C LEU A 264 20.59 13.06 -16.50
N VAL A 265 19.40 13.46 -16.94
CA VAL A 265 18.37 12.55 -17.46
C VAL A 265 18.92 11.75 -18.64
N LYS A 266 19.56 12.43 -19.60
CA LYS A 266 20.18 11.78 -20.77
C LYS A 266 21.35 10.87 -20.40
N ALA A 267 22.21 11.30 -19.48
CA ALA A 267 23.36 10.51 -19.02
C ALA A 267 22.93 9.20 -18.35
N ASN A 268 21.73 9.16 -17.77
CA ASN A 268 21.14 7.96 -17.17
C ASN A 268 20.25 7.15 -18.14
N GLY A 269 20.25 7.49 -19.43
CA GLY A 269 19.60 6.71 -20.48
C GLY A 269 18.11 6.98 -20.68
N PHE A 270 17.59 8.08 -20.13
CA PHE A 270 16.19 8.49 -20.34
C PHE A 270 16.06 9.47 -21.51
N GLU A 271 15.02 9.30 -22.33
CA GLU A 271 14.78 10.16 -23.51
C GLU A 271 14.23 11.54 -23.12
N SER A 272 13.48 11.61 -22.03
CA SER A 272 12.85 12.83 -21.53
C SER A 272 12.77 12.88 -20.01
N ILE A 273 12.53 14.07 -19.45
CA ILE A 273 12.28 14.25 -18.01
C ILE A 273 11.02 13.47 -17.61
N GLN A 274 10.01 13.44 -18.47
CA GLN A 274 8.77 12.69 -18.23
C GLN A 274 9.02 11.19 -18.09
N ASP A 275 9.87 10.61 -18.94
CA ASP A 275 10.23 9.19 -18.85
C ASP A 275 11.02 8.89 -17.57
N PHE A 276 11.90 9.82 -17.17
CA PHE A 276 12.60 9.72 -15.90
C PHE A 276 11.65 9.76 -14.70
N VAL A 277 10.69 10.70 -14.67
CA VAL A 277 9.67 10.79 -13.62
C VAL A 277 8.82 9.53 -13.58
N LYS A 278 8.37 9.02 -14.74
CA LYS A 278 7.63 7.75 -14.84
C LYS A 278 8.43 6.56 -14.30
N ASN A 279 9.72 6.50 -14.57
CA ASN A 279 10.60 5.48 -14.01
C ASN A 279 10.67 5.59 -12.48
N CYS A 280 10.80 6.81 -11.94
CA CYS A 280 10.74 7.02 -10.49
C CYS A 280 9.40 6.57 -9.89
N CYS A 281 8.26 6.77 -10.58
CA CYS A 281 6.96 6.24 -10.16
C CYS A 281 6.96 4.72 -10.05
N LEU A 282 7.46 4.01 -11.07
CA LEU A 282 7.55 2.54 -11.02
C LEU A 282 8.46 2.08 -9.86
N VAL A 283 9.64 2.70 -9.73
CA VAL A 283 10.59 2.35 -8.67
C VAL A 283 9.97 2.55 -7.28
N ILE A 284 9.28 3.66 -7.05
CA ILE A 284 8.61 3.92 -5.77
C ILE A 284 7.46 2.96 -5.53
N ALA A 285 6.65 2.67 -6.54
CA ALA A 285 5.58 1.68 -6.44
C ALA A 285 6.12 0.30 -6.02
N GLN A 286 7.23 -0.14 -6.63
CA GLN A 286 7.93 -1.39 -6.26
C GLN A 286 8.51 -1.38 -4.84
N LYS A 287 8.82 -0.20 -4.29
CA LYS A 287 9.31 -0.06 -2.92
C LYS A 287 8.20 -0.04 -1.87
N LEU A 288 7.01 0.43 -2.23
CA LEU A 288 5.87 0.61 -1.33
C LEU A 288 4.85 -0.53 -1.37
N TYR A 289 4.78 -1.27 -2.48
CA TYR A 289 3.75 -2.28 -2.72
C TYR A 289 4.35 -3.62 -3.08
N PHE A 290 3.66 -4.69 -2.69
CA PHE A 290 4.06 -6.05 -3.02
C PHE A 290 3.60 -6.45 -4.41
N THR A 291 2.57 -5.78 -4.94
CA THR A 291 2.00 -6.12 -6.23
C THR A 291 1.67 -4.88 -7.06
N VAL A 292 1.66 -5.06 -8.38
CA VAL A 292 1.26 -4.03 -9.33
C VAL A 292 -0.18 -3.55 -9.11
N ASN A 293 -1.10 -4.45 -8.72
CA ASN A 293 -2.49 -4.09 -8.44
C ASN A 293 -2.62 -3.20 -7.20
N GLU A 294 -1.94 -3.53 -6.11
CA GLU A 294 -1.95 -2.67 -4.91
C GLU A 294 -1.47 -1.24 -5.23
N ALA A 295 -0.49 -1.11 -6.14
CA ALA A 295 0.00 0.19 -6.59
C ALA A 295 -0.99 0.90 -7.53
N ASN A 296 -1.58 0.18 -8.48
CA ASN A 296 -2.57 0.71 -9.42
C ASN A 296 -3.87 1.14 -8.71
N ASP A 297 -4.28 0.43 -7.66
CA ASP A 297 -5.44 0.75 -6.81
C ASP A 297 -5.25 2.06 -6.03
N HIS A 298 -4.00 2.50 -5.85
CA HIS A 298 -3.73 3.84 -5.34
C HIS A 298 -4.15 4.93 -6.32
N ASN A 299 -4.35 4.61 -7.60
CA ASN A 299 -5.01 5.45 -8.59
C ASN A 299 -4.35 6.84 -8.80
N LEU A 300 -3.03 6.94 -8.70
CA LEU A 300 -2.30 8.14 -9.15
C LEU A 300 -2.32 8.21 -10.69
N ARG A 301 -3.06 9.18 -11.24
CA ARG A 301 -3.29 9.31 -12.69
C ARG A 301 -2.46 10.39 -13.35
N SER A 302 -2.17 11.50 -12.66
CA SER A 302 -1.37 12.56 -13.24
C SER A 302 -0.44 13.24 -12.24
N ILE A 303 0.71 13.68 -12.75
CA ILE A 303 1.70 14.50 -12.05
C ILE A 303 1.94 15.76 -12.88
N HIS A 304 1.59 16.91 -12.32
CA HIS A 304 2.05 18.20 -12.82
C HIS A 304 3.45 18.46 -12.27
N TYR A 305 4.49 18.31 -13.09
CA TYR A 305 5.88 18.48 -12.69
C TYR A 305 6.41 19.86 -13.09
N LYS A 306 6.69 20.70 -12.08
CA LYS A 306 7.07 22.10 -12.26
C LYS A 306 8.53 22.33 -11.92
N LEU A 307 9.28 22.85 -12.87
CA LEU A 307 10.65 23.31 -12.69
C LEU A 307 10.65 24.83 -12.60
N THR A 308 10.90 25.36 -11.40
CA THR A 308 10.73 26.78 -11.07
C THR A 308 12.04 27.42 -10.61
N GLU A 309 12.10 28.75 -10.64
CA GLU A 309 13.23 29.53 -10.11
C GLU A 309 12.86 30.13 -8.74
N GLY A 310 13.50 29.63 -7.69
CA GLY A 310 13.31 30.08 -6.30
C GLY A 310 12.09 29.47 -5.59
N GLY A 311 12.17 29.41 -4.25
CA GLY A 311 11.12 28.83 -3.40
C GLY A 311 11.64 27.74 -2.47
N ALA A 312 10.81 26.74 -2.19
CA ALA A 312 11.26 25.52 -1.52
C ALA A 312 12.10 24.67 -2.49
N LEU A 313 13.06 23.92 -1.94
CA LEU A 313 13.90 22.97 -2.68
C LEU A 313 13.07 22.09 -3.63
N SER A 314 12.02 21.50 -3.06
CA SER A 314 11.07 20.62 -3.71
C SER A 314 9.81 20.57 -2.85
N TYR A 315 8.68 20.24 -3.46
CA TYR A 315 7.42 20.01 -2.75
C TYR A 315 6.48 19.10 -3.52
N LYS A 316 5.59 18.43 -2.80
CA LYS A 316 4.36 17.82 -3.31
C LYS A 316 3.14 18.68 -2.97
N GLY A 317 2.29 18.93 -3.96
CA GLY A 317 0.98 19.55 -3.84
C GLY A 317 -0.12 18.68 -4.46
N GLY A 318 -1.38 19.10 -4.32
CA GLY A 318 -2.54 18.34 -4.81
C GLY A 318 -2.76 17.02 -4.08
N ASP A 319 -3.72 16.23 -4.55
CA ASP A 319 -4.12 14.94 -3.98
C ASP A 319 -4.43 13.94 -5.08
N VAL A 320 -4.16 12.66 -4.82
CA VAL A 320 -4.51 11.55 -5.72
C VAL A 320 -5.99 11.67 -6.12
N PRO A 321 -6.33 11.58 -7.42
CA PRO A 321 -5.51 11.05 -8.50
C PRO A 321 -4.55 12.03 -9.19
N ASN A 322 -4.51 13.31 -8.81
CA ASN A 322 -3.73 14.35 -9.51
C ASN A 322 -2.86 15.15 -8.53
N ILE A 323 -1.55 14.95 -8.59
CA ILE A 323 -0.60 15.67 -7.73
C ILE A 323 0.21 16.68 -8.54
N GLU A 324 0.79 17.64 -7.83
CA GLU A 324 1.80 18.55 -8.34
C GLU A 324 3.12 18.25 -7.62
N ILE A 325 4.22 18.26 -8.36
CA ILE A 325 5.56 18.20 -7.78
C ILE A 325 6.33 19.40 -8.32
N GLY A 326 6.84 20.25 -7.44
CA GLY A 326 7.70 21.37 -7.80
C GLY A 326 9.16 21.11 -7.44
N PHE A 327 10.09 21.64 -8.23
CA PHE A 327 11.53 21.51 -8.00
C PHE A 327 12.25 22.81 -8.34
N ASP A 328 13.11 23.30 -7.45
CA ASP A 328 13.87 24.53 -7.64
C ASP A 328 15.12 24.31 -8.50
N MET A 329 15.17 24.96 -9.66
CA MET A 329 16.30 24.89 -10.59
C MET A 329 17.54 25.61 -10.05
N GLU A 330 17.38 26.60 -9.16
CA GLU A 330 18.51 27.30 -8.55
C GLU A 330 19.22 26.42 -7.52
N TYR A 331 18.48 25.59 -6.78
CA TYR A 331 19.10 24.57 -5.94
C TYR A 331 20.00 23.67 -6.78
N LEU A 332 19.51 23.19 -7.92
CA LEU A 332 20.25 22.27 -8.76
C LEU A 332 21.52 22.92 -9.34
N ASN A 333 21.41 24.15 -9.84
CA ASN A 333 22.56 24.94 -10.28
C ASN A 333 23.60 25.14 -9.15
N SER A 334 23.13 25.46 -7.95
CA SER A 334 23.99 25.64 -6.76
C SER A 334 24.70 24.35 -6.36
N PHE A 335 23.96 23.23 -6.38
CA PHE A 335 24.43 21.93 -5.93
C PHE A 335 25.51 21.37 -6.86
N SER A 336 25.39 21.55 -8.18
CA SER A 336 26.40 21.08 -9.13
C SER A 336 27.66 21.92 -9.23
N GLN A 337 27.60 23.19 -8.84
CA GLN A 337 28.82 23.96 -8.64
C GLN A 337 29.64 23.40 -7.48
N LYS A 338 29.01 22.67 -6.56
CA LYS A 338 29.62 22.05 -5.38
C LYS A 338 30.00 20.58 -5.59
N TYR A 339 29.23 19.84 -6.38
CA TYR A 339 29.37 18.38 -6.54
C TYR A 339 29.44 17.95 -7.99
N GLY A 340 30.10 16.82 -8.25
CA GLY A 340 30.18 16.23 -9.58
C GLY A 340 28.82 15.67 -10.07
N ILE A 341 28.76 15.39 -11.37
CA ILE A 341 27.54 14.98 -12.09
C ILE A 341 26.87 13.75 -11.46
N ASP A 342 27.63 12.73 -11.05
CA ASP A 342 27.07 11.51 -10.44
C ASP A 342 26.36 11.78 -9.11
N ILE A 343 26.93 12.65 -8.27
CA ILE A 343 26.31 13.03 -6.99
C ILE A 343 25.05 13.87 -7.23
N CYS A 344 25.07 14.74 -8.24
CA CYS A 344 23.89 15.50 -8.63
C CYS A 344 22.77 14.60 -9.15
N ALA A 345 23.11 13.57 -9.94
CA ALA A 345 22.16 12.57 -10.42
C ALA A 345 21.46 11.87 -9.24
N ASP A 346 22.25 11.36 -8.29
CA ASP A 346 21.74 10.68 -7.10
C ASP A 346 20.86 11.62 -6.26
N GLU A 347 21.21 12.90 -6.15
CA GLU A 347 20.44 13.87 -5.38
C GLU A 347 19.08 14.16 -6.02
N ILE A 348 19.05 14.43 -7.32
CA ILE A 348 17.80 14.67 -8.06
C ILE A 348 16.90 13.44 -7.98
N PHE A 349 17.46 12.27 -8.26
CA PHE A 349 16.72 11.02 -8.22
C PHE A 349 16.13 10.79 -6.82
N GLY A 350 16.92 11.04 -5.78
CA GLY A 350 16.48 10.91 -4.40
C GLY A 350 15.38 11.88 -4.00
N ILE A 351 15.50 13.16 -4.33
CA ILE A 351 14.46 14.16 -4.05
C ILE A 351 13.17 13.78 -4.80
N LEU A 352 13.26 13.41 -6.08
CA LEU A 352 12.08 13.04 -6.86
C LEU A 352 11.40 11.78 -6.30
N CYS A 353 12.19 10.77 -5.91
CA CYS A 353 11.69 9.58 -5.21
C CYS A 353 10.97 9.93 -3.90
N HIS A 354 11.48 10.90 -3.13
CA HIS A 354 10.81 11.39 -1.91
C HIS A 354 9.43 11.98 -2.25
N GLU A 355 9.35 12.91 -3.20
CA GLU A 355 8.06 13.55 -3.53
C GLU A 355 7.05 12.59 -4.14
N ILE A 356 7.51 11.69 -5.01
CA ILE A 356 6.66 10.65 -5.60
C ILE A 356 6.19 9.67 -4.52
N CYS A 357 6.98 9.41 -3.48
CA CYS A 357 6.54 8.61 -2.33
C CYS A 357 5.27 9.19 -1.70
N HIS A 358 5.19 10.51 -1.51
CA HIS A 358 3.97 11.15 -1.00
C HIS A 358 2.75 10.98 -1.92
N GLY A 359 2.96 10.72 -3.22
CA GLY A 359 1.91 10.43 -4.19
C GLY A 359 1.47 8.96 -4.24
N TYR A 360 2.20 8.05 -3.60
CA TYR A 360 1.91 6.61 -3.57
C TYR A 360 1.75 6.03 -2.15
N GLN A 361 2.25 6.68 -1.11
CA GLN A 361 2.20 6.12 0.24
C GLN A 361 0.80 6.25 0.83
N ASN A 362 0.43 5.27 1.66
CA ASN A 362 -0.82 5.32 2.41
C ASN A 362 -0.73 6.35 3.54
N SER A 363 -1.88 6.83 4.01
CA SER A 363 -1.95 7.68 5.21
C SER A 363 -2.26 6.83 6.45
N PRO A 364 -1.50 6.96 7.55
CA PRO A 364 -1.78 6.22 8.78
C PRO A 364 -3.05 6.76 9.45
N LYS A 365 -3.88 5.85 9.96
CA LYS A 365 -5.20 6.16 10.54
C LYS A 365 -5.09 6.51 12.03
N ASN A 366 -5.87 7.49 12.47
CA ASN A 366 -6.08 7.85 13.89
C ASN A 366 -4.79 8.09 14.73
N CYS A 367 -3.70 8.59 14.12
CA CYS A 367 -2.39 8.75 14.78
C CYS A 367 -1.87 10.21 14.82
N GLY A 368 -2.77 11.18 14.62
CA GLY A 368 -2.46 12.61 14.60
C GLY A 368 -2.75 13.25 13.23
N ILE A 369 -2.23 14.46 13.04
CA ILE A 369 -2.33 15.24 11.80
C ILE A 369 -0.96 15.76 11.38
N TYR A 370 -0.80 16.08 10.10
CA TYR A 370 0.41 16.70 9.57
C TYR A 370 0.68 18.09 10.18
N GLY A 371 1.94 18.44 10.45
CA GLY A 371 2.35 19.80 10.84
C GLY A 371 3.11 19.96 12.17
N SER A 372 3.41 18.88 12.90
CA SER A 372 4.34 18.88 14.06
C SER A 372 4.92 17.47 14.29
N PRO A 373 6.09 17.31 14.93
CA PRO A 373 6.65 15.99 15.23
C PRO A 373 5.67 15.13 16.05
N ASN A 374 5.07 14.17 15.36
CA ASN A 374 4.12 13.19 15.87
C ASN A 374 4.21 11.94 15.00
N GLU A 375 3.48 10.89 15.35
CA GLU A 375 3.57 9.62 14.61
C GLU A 375 3.09 9.73 13.16
N TYR A 376 2.06 10.53 12.88
CA TYR A 376 1.62 10.81 11.52
C TYR A 376 2.75 11.45 10.68
N TYR A 377 3.37 12.50 11.19
CA TYR A 377 4.46 13.21 10.52
C TYR A 377 5.72 12.33 10.36
N GLY A 378 6.09 11.61 11.42
CA GLY A 378 7.21 10.66 11.40
C GLY A 378 7.02 9.56 10.37
N PHE A 379 5.80 9.03 10.25
CA PHE A 379 5.45 8.06 9.21
C PHE A 379 5.57 8.70 7.82
N ILE A 380 4.92 9.83 7.57
CA ILE A 380 4.83 10.43 6.23
C ILE A 380 6.22 10.82 5.71
N GLU A 381 6.99 11.60 6.47
CA GLU A 381 8.30 12.07 6.02
C GLU A 381 9.38 10.99 6.14
N GLY A 382 9.29 10.13 7.16
CA GLY A 382 10.23 9.02 7.36
C GLY A 382 10.12 7.95 6.29
N THR A 383 8.91 7.64 5.83
CA THR A 383 8.66 6.68 4.73
C THR A 383 9.18 7.23 3.41
N ALA A 384 8.91 8.50 3.09
CA ALA A 384 9.41 9.17 1.90
C ALA A 384 10.95 9.24 1.85
N ASP A 385 11.57 9.61 2.97
CA ASP A 385 13.04 9.63 3.04
C ASP A 385 13.68 8.24 3.10
N LEU A 386 12.98 7.22 3.64
CA LEU A 386 13.43 5.83 3.53
C LEU A 386 13.37 5.36 2.08
N ALA A 387 12.29 5.64 1.36
CA ALA A 387 12.18 5.31 -0.06
C ALA A 387 13.34 5.93 -0.84
N ARG A 388 13.62 7.22 -0.61
CA ARG A 388 14.80 7.91 -1.16
C ARG A 388 16.11 7.17 -0.87
N LEU A 389 16.34 6.70 0.36
CA LEU A 389 17.55 5.94 0.71
C LEU A 389 17.61 4.59 -0.04
N LEU A 390 16.49 3.88 -0.11
CA LEU A 390 16.41 2.53 -0.70
C LEU A 390 16.44 2.50 -2.23
N THR A 391 16.20 3.62 -2.89
CA THR A 391 16.34 3.76 -4.34
C THR A 391 17.76 4.17 -4.74
N GLY A 392 18.62 4.52 -3.78
CA GLY A 392 19.99 4.98 -4.03
C GLY A 392 20.12 6.50 -4.12
N GLY A 393 19.05 7.24 -3.84
CA GLY A 393 19.07 8.69 -3.78
C GLY A 393 19.94 9.21 -2.65
N PHE A 394 20.91 10.07 -2.96
CA PHE A 394 22.00 10.36 -2.04
C PHE A 394 22.43 11.83 -2.00
N ASN A 395 22.45 12.39 -0.78
CA ASN A 395 23.00 13.71 -0.49
C ASN A 395 24.23 13.61 0.44
N PRO A 396 25.40 14.17 0.09
CA PRO A 396 26.59 14.22 0.95
C PRO A 396 26.45 14.93 2.30
N GLU A 397 25.30 15.55 2.57
CA GLU A 397 25.00 16.25 3.82
C GLU A 397 24.04 15.47 4.73
N ARG A 398 23.43 14.39 4.24
CA ARG A 398 22.50 13.54 5.01
C ARG A 398 23.25 12.36 5.63
N TYR A 399 23.05 12.13 6.94
CA TYR A 399 23.70 11.04 7.68
C TYR A 399 22.95 10.72 8.99
N PRO A 400 23.13 9.52 9.59
CA PRO A 400 22.62 9.23 10.92
C PRO A 400 23.28 10.10 12.00
N SER A 401 22.49 10.48 13.00
CA SER A 401 22.94 11.22 14.18
C SER A 401 22.27 10.68 15.44
N THR A 402 22.92 10.84 16.59
CA THR A 402 22.25 10.57 17.87
C THR A 402 21.32 11.71 18.27
N GLY A 403 20.49 11.43 19.26
CA GLY A 403 19.43 12.33 19.71
C GLY A 403 18.22 12.28 18.78
N GLY A 404 17.30 13.22 19.00
CA GLY A 404 16.02 13.26 18.32
C GLY A 404 15.06 12.16 18.75
N SER A 405 14.05 11.92 17.92
CA SER A 405 13.02 10.92 18.09
C SER A 405 12.65 10.28 16.74
N TRP A 406 12.15 9.05 16.76
CA TRP A 406 11.63 8.37 15.56
C TRP A 406 10.40 9.05 14.95
N ILE A 407 9.85 10.09 15.59
CA ILE A 407 8.74 10.91 15.09
C ILE A 407 9.20 12.24 14.46
N ASP A 408 10.51 12.49 14.40
CA ASP A 408 11.05 13.75 13.87
C ASP A 408 10.93 13.86 12.34
N GLY A 409 10.57 12.77 11.66
CA GLY A 409 10.49 12.71 10.20
C GLY A 409 11.86 12.78 9.52
N TYR A 410 11.84 12.93 8.20
CA TYR A 410 13.00 13.12 7.34
C TYR A 410 14.18 12.17 7.70
N ASN A 411 15.40 12.72 7.74
CA ASN A 411 16.64 12.00 8.00
C ASN A 411 16.58 11.14 9.27
N THR A 412 16.13 11.71 10.39
CA THR A 412 16.20 11.05 11.70
C THR A 412 15.38 9.76 11.69
N THR A 413 14.12 9.85 11.23
CA THR A 413 13.24 8.68 11.16
C THR A 413 13.66 7.73 10.04
N ALA A 414 14.03 8.22 8.86
CA ALA A 414 14.41 7.37 7.74
C ALA A 414 15.67 6.53 8.00
N PHE A 415 16.69 7.09 8.67
CA PHE A 415 17.86 6.30 9.05
C PHE A 415 17.55 5.25 10.12
N PHE A 416 16.60 5.52 11.02
CA PHE A 416 16.12 4.53 11.95
C PHE A 416 15.35 3.40 11.25
N TYR A 417 14.47 3.73 10.31
CA TYR A 417 13.78 2.74 9.48
C TYR A 417 14.74 1.89 8.65
N SER A 418 15.73 2.53 8.02
CA SER A 418 16.79 1.84 7.30
C SER A 418 17.56 0.90 8.24
N TRP A 419 17.85 1.33 9.47
CA TRP A 419 18.50 0.48 10.46
C TRP A 419 17.64 -0.72 10.88
N ILE A 420 16.32 -0.54 11.05
CA ILE A 420 15.39 -1.65 11.35
C ILE A 420 15.40 -2.68 10.22
N GLN A 421 15.14 -2.24 8.98
CA GLN A 421 15.14 -3.09 7.78
C GLN A 421 16.39 -3.97 7.71
N ASN A 422 17.57 -3.37 7.92
CA ASN A 422 18.83 -4.10 7.83
C ASN A 422 19.09 -4.99 9.06
N SER A 423 18.75 -4.53 10.26
CA SER A 423 18.98 -5.29 11.50
C SER A 423 18.08 -6.50 11.63
N LEU A 424 16.88 -6.45 11.02
CA LEU A 424 15.92 -7.55 10.98
C LEU A 424 16.02 -8.40 9.70
N LEU A 425 16.91 -8.04 8.77
CA LEU A 425 17.09 -8.71 7.47
C LEU A 425 15.78 -8.80 6.66
N ASP A 426 15.02 -7.70 6.64
CA ASP A 426 13.69 -7.64 6.01
C ASP A 426 13.66 -6.57 4.92
N GLU A 427 13.97 -6.98 3.69
CA GLU A 427 13.98 -6.10 2.51
C GLU A 427 12.61 -5.51 2.17
N ASP A 428 11.53 -6.07 2.72
CA ASP A 428 10.15 -5.61 2.53
C ASP A 428 9.63 -4.73 3.67
N PHE A 429 10.49 -4.30 4.61
CA PHE A 429 10.11 -3.43 5.73
C PHE A 429 9.33 -2.20 5.26
N LEU A 430 9.78 -1.50 4.21
CA LEU A 430 9.07 -0.33 3.68
C LEU A 430 7.66 -0.68 3.16
N LYS A 431 7.48 -1.84 2.52
CA LYS A 431 6.17 -2.30 2.04
C LYS A 431 5.24 -2.61 3.21
N LYS A 432 5.76 -3.29 4.24
CA LYS A 432 5.00 -3.62 5.47
C LYS A 432 4.61 -2.36 6.22
N LEU A 433 5.53 -1.41 6.34
CA LEU A 433 5.26 -0.09 6.93
C LEU A 433 4.14 0.61 6.17
N ASN A 434 4.23 0.71 4.85
CA ASN A 434 3.20 1.31 4.01
C ASN A 434 1.84 0.58 4.12
N LEU A 435 1.83 -0.75 4.11
CA LEU A 435 0.62 -1.58 4.22
C LEU A 435 -0.05 -1.44 5.60
N SER A 436 0.74 -1.34 6.67
CA SER A 436 0.22 -1.23 8.04
C SER A 436 -0.68 -0.02 8.25
N ALA A 437 -0.47 1.07 7.50
CA ALA A 437 -1.33 2.26 7.52
C ALA A 437 -2.77 1.97 7.06
N LYS A 438 -2.97 0.95 6.21
CA LYS A 438 -4.31 0.47 5.85
C LYS A 438 -4.90 -0.49 6.90
N GLN A 439 -4.05 -1.35 7.47
CA GLN A 439 -4.47 -2.48 8.31
C GLN A 439 -4.70 -2.13 9.78
N ILE A 440 -3.99 -1.14 10.32
CA ILE A 440 -4.08 -0.76 11.72
C ILE A 440 -4.97 0.48 11.84
N ASP A 441 -6.14 0.34 12.45
CA ASP A 441 -7.12 1.43 12.56
C ASP A 441 -6.66 2.56 13.48
N SER A 442 -6.00 2.24 14.60
CA SER A 442 -5.32 3.21 15.46
C SER A 442 -3.83 3.04 15.30
N TRP A 443 -3.31 3.60 14.21
CA TRP A 443 -1.95 3.35 13.78
C TRP A 443 -0.94 3.85 14.82
N SER A 444 0.05 3.01 15.13
CA SER A 444 1.28 3.48 15.75
C SER A 444 2.45 2.65 15.26
N LEU A 445 3.65 3.25 15.23
CA LEU A 445 4.86 2.52 14.87
C LEU A 445 5.13 1.37 15.86
N ASN A 446 4.77 1.55 17.14
CA ASN A 446 4.90 0.50 18.13
C ASN A 446 4.01 -0.71 17.84
N GLU A 447 2.74 -0.48 17.49
CA GLU A 447 1.80 -1.55 17.17
C GLU A 447 2.26 -2.34 15.94
N MET A 448 2.62 -1.63 14.87
CA MET A 448 3.16 -2.24 13.64
C MET A 448 4.38 -3.12 13.95
N LEU A 449 5.38 -2.58 14.68
CA LEU A 449 6.61 -3.32 14.99
C LEU A 449 6.36 -4.51 15.92
N TYR A 450 5.36 -4.44 16.79
CA TYR A 450 5.01 -5.54 17.67
C TYR A 450 4.26 -6.65 16.93
N GLN A 451 3.32 -6.30 16.04
CA GLN A 451 2.60 -7.26 15.19
C GLN A 451 3.55 -8.00 14.23
N GLU A 452 4.48 -7.28 13.60
CA GLU A 452 5.40 -7.85 12.60
C GLU A 452 6.61 -8.58 13.24
N TYR A 453 7.16 -8.03 14.33
CA TYR A 453 8.47 -8.47 14.85
C TYR A 453 8.50 -8.76 16.36
N GLY A 454 7.40 -8.52 17.08
CA GLY A 454 7.34 -8.70 18.54
C GLY A 454 8.26 -7.75 19.32
N GLN A 455 8.67 -6.62 18.74
CA GLN A 455 9.58 -5.65 19.35
C GLN A 455 8.92 -4.27 19.49
N SER A 456 9.18 -3.60 20.61
CA SER A 456 8.68 -2.23 20.83
C SER A 456 9.58 -1.20 20.15
N VAL A 457 8.97 -0.11 19.69
CA VAL A 457 9.70 1.01 19.06
C VAL A 457 10.77 1.60 19.99
N ASN A 458 10.47 1.71 21.29
CA ASN A 458 11.41 2.22 22.31
C ASN A 458 12.67 1.35 22.43
N SER A 459 12.51 0.03 22.38
CA SER A 459 13.63 -0.92 22.44
C SER A 459 14.51 -0.78 21.20
N LEU A 460 13.90 -0.78 20.02
CA LEU A 460 14.60 -0.64 18.75
C LEU A 460 15.30 0.72 18.64
N TRP A 461 14.65 1.81 19.06
CA TRP A 461 15.25 3.14 19.07
C TRP A 461 16.48 3.22 19.97
N ALA A 462 16.41 2.67 21.19
CA ALA A 462 17.56 2.64 22.09
C ALA A 462 18.74 1.85 21.50
N GLN A 463 18.46 0.74 20.80
CA GLN A 463 19.48 -0.03 20.08
C GLN A 463 20.08 0.76 18.92
N TYR A 464 19.25 1.43 18.11
CA TYR A 464 19.70 2.31 17.03
C TYR A 464 20.63 3.42 17.55
N GLN A 465 20.21 4.17 18.57
CA GLN A 465 21.00 5.23 19.19
C GLN A 465 22.36 4.72 19.71
N LYS A 466 22.36 3.54 20.36
CA LYS A 466 23.59 2.89 20.80
C LYS A 466 24.50 2.48 19.64
N SER A 467 23.92 2.02 18.53
CA SER A 467 24.68 1.61 17.33
C SER A 467 25.43 2.79 16.69
N ILE A 468 24.86 4.00 16.73
CA ILE A 468 25.48 5.23 16.24
C ILE A 468 26.59 5.70 17.21
N LEU A 469 26.31 5.70 18.52
CA LEU A 469 27.27 6.08 19.57
C LEU A 469 28.53 5.21 19.52
N ASN A 470 28.39 3.90 19.35
CA ASN A 470 29.51 2.96 19.30
C ASN A 470 30.48 3.26 18.14
N VAL A 471 29.99 3.83 17.04
CA VAL A 471 30.78 4.21 15.86
C VAL A 471 31.42 5.61 16.04
N GLY A 472 31.06 6.34 17.10
CA GLY A 472 31.65 7.65 17.40
C GLY A 472 31.22 8.75 16.42
N LEU A 473 30.01 8.63 15.87
CA LEU A 473 29.43 9.56 14.91
C LEU A 473 29.12 10.96 15.49
N ASP A 474 29.17 11.15 16.81
CA ASP A 474 28.85 12.45 17.43
C ASP A 474 30.05 13.38 17.60
N ASN A 475 31.28 12.85 17.63
CA ASN A 475 32.51 13.62 17.91
C ASN A 475 33.15 14.16 16.61
N ARG A 476 32.34 14.77 15.74
CA ARG A 476 32.73 15.15 14.37
C ARG A 476 33.49 16.47 14.31
N THR A 477 34.55 16.51 13.50
CA THR A 477 35.26 17.74 13.08
C THR A 477 35.04 18.01 11.59
N GLU A 478 35.11 19.28 11.16
CA GLU A 478 35.03 19.67 9.76
C GLU A 478 36.39 19.58 9.08
N GLY A 479 36.51 18.69 8.11
CA GLY A 479 37.55 18.73 7.09
C GLY A 479 37.12 17.84 5.92
N LYS A 480 37.71 18.05 4.75
CA LYS A 480 37.36 17.31 3.54
C LYS A 480 38.33 16.15 3.34
N ILE A 481 37.82 14.93 3.30
CA ILE A 481 38.54 13.70 2.91
C ILE A 481 37.82 13.17 1.67
N ASP A 482 38.56 12.91 0.62
CA ASP A 482 37.98 12.56 -0.66
C ASP A 482 37.85 11.04 -0.77
N VAL A 483 36.64 10.54 -1.03
CA VAL A 483 36.36 9.10 -1.11
C VAL A 483 35.78 8.77 -2.48
N TRP A 484 36.36 7.77 -3.14
CA TRP A 484 35.90 7.32 -4.46
C TRP A 484 35.99 5.81 -4.58
N LEU A 485 35.11 5.26 -5.42
CA LEU A 485 35.16 3.87 -5.82
C LEU A 485 35.94 3.71 -7.13
N THR A 486 36.91 2.80 -7.14
CA THR A 486 37.71 2.44 -8.32
C THR A 486 37.59 0.94 -8.60
N ASN A 487 38.06 0.50 -9.77
CA ASN A 487 38.04 -0.90 -10.20
C ASN A 487 36.65 -1.56 -10.11
N ASN A 488 35.69 -1.08 -10.88
CA ASN A 488 34.31 -1.62 -10.90
C ASN A 488 33.68 -1.69 -9.49
N LYS A 489 33.86 -0.62 -8.68
CA LYS A 489 33.32 -0.52 -7.31
C LYS A 489 33.87 -1.53 -6.28
N SER A 490 35.05 -2.13 -6.55
CA SER A 490 35.69 -3.09 -5.64
C SER A 490 36.82 -2.50 -4.77
N VAL A 491 37.21 -1.25 -5.01
CA VAL A 491 38.26 -0.57 -4.25
C VAL A 491 37.80 0.81 -3.82
N LEU A 492 37.73 1.01 -2.49
CA LEU A 492 37.50 2.31 -1.87
C LEU A 492 38.84 3.03 -1.72
N THR A 493 38.99 4.18 -2.38
CA THR A 493 40.17 5.04 -2.28
C THR A 493 39.84 6.27 -1.46
N ILE A 494 40.65 6.53 -0.44
CA ILE A 494 40.49 7.60 0.53
C ILE A 494 41.71 8.52 0.42
N ASN A 495 41.50 9.74 -0.05
CA ASN A 495 42.52 10.76 -0.31
C ASN A 495 42.41 11.93 0.67
N ASN A 496 43.44 12.76 0.70
CA ASN A 496 43.50 13.96 1.54
C ASN A 496 43.38 13.62 3.04
N LEU A 497 44.00 12.52 3.46
CA LEU A 497 44.09 12.18 4.88
C LEU A 497 44.90 13.25 5.64
N PRO A 498 44.39 13.76 6.77
CA PRO A 498 45.13 14.69 7.61
C PRO A 498 46.46 14.10 8.10
N GLU A 499 47.43 14.95 8.42
CA GLU A 499 48.70 14.49 8.99
C GLU A 499 48.49 13.85 10.39
N GLY A 500 49.14 12.72 10.64
CA GLY A 500 49.08 12.01 11.94
C GLY A 500 47.93 10.99 12.09
N VAL A 501 47.17 10.71 11.03
CA VAL A 501 46.17 9.63 11.03
C VAL A 501 46.83 8.29 11.33
N ASN A 502 46.31 7.58 12.33
CA ASN A 502 46.76 6.25 12.73
C ASN A 502 45.94 5.14 12.10
N ASN A 503 44.64 5.34 11.95
CA ASN A 503 43.68 4.31 11.57
C ASN A 503 42.58 4.89 10.70
N VAL A 504 42.15 4.11 9.72
CA VAL A 504 40.94 4.35 8.92
C VAL A 504 40.04 3.13 9.04
N ILE A 505 38.77 3.35 9.34
CA ILE A 505 37.75 2.32 9.52
C ILE A 505 36.58 2.62 8.60
N VAL A 506 36.07 1.62 7.89
CA VAL A 506 34.88 1.76 7.03
C VAL A 506 33.73 0.96 7.65
N TYR A 507 32.59 1.63 7.82
CA TYR A 507 31.36 1.05 8.34
C TYR A 507 30.31 0.99 7.24
N ASN A 508 29.52 -0.07 7.23
CA ASN A 508 28.21 -0.07 6.60
C ASN A 508 27.16 0.35 7.64
N LEU A 509 26.37 1.39 7.38
CA LEU A 509 25.29 1.81 8.27
C LEU A 509 24.03 0.95 8.16
N ASN A 510 24.01 -0.03 7.24
CA ASN A 510 23.05 -1.12 7.21
C ASN A 510 23.29 -2.12 8.37
N GLY A 511 23.38 -1.62 9.62
CA GLY A 511 23.61 -2.43 10.83
C GLY A 511 24.97 -2.25 11.54
N SER A 512 25.72 -1.18 11.25
CA SER A 512 27.00 -0.83 11.89
C SER A 512 28.06 -1.95 11.87
N VAL A 513 28.31 -2.54 10.69
CA VAL A 513 29.38 -3.55 10.52
C VAL A 513 30.68 -2.88 10.12
N THR A 514 31.77 -3.18 10.85
CA THR A 514 33.13 -2.82 10.43
C THR A 514 33.51 -3.67 9.22
N LEU A 515 33.64 -3.04 8.05
CA LEU A 515 34.03 -3.72 6.81
C LEU A 515 35.54 -3.90 6.72
N LYS A 516 36.30 -2.88 7.14
CA LYS A 516 37.76 -2.89 7.06
C LYS A 516 38.40 -1.86 7.98
N GLU A 517 39.56 -2.22 8.53
CA GLU A 517 40.45 -1.32 9.27
C GLU A 517 41.84 -1.36 8.62
N LYS A 518 42.47 -0.19 8.42
CA LYS A 518 43.88 -0.09 8.03
C LYS A 518 44.61 0.90 8.94
N LYS A 519 45.74 0.46 9.50
CA LYS A 519 46.73 1.34 10.13
C LYS A 519 47.41 2.19 9.06
N VAL A 520 47.45 3.49 9.29
CA VAL A 520 48.05 4.49 8.40
C VAL A 520 49.26 5.12 9.08
N GLY A 521 50.31 5.35 8.29
CA GLY A 521 51.50 6.10 8.70
C GLY A 521 51.40 7.57 8.28
N GLU A 522 52.47 8.12 7.70
CA GLU A 522 52.47 9.47 7.08
C GLU A 522 51.85 9.49 5.66
N GLU A 523 51.08 8.46 5.29
CA GLU A 523 50.46 8.35 3.97
C GLU A 523 49.30 9.36 3.82
N SER A 524 49.29 10.14 2.74
CA SER A 524 48.19 11.07 2.39
C SER A 524 47.01 10.40 1.65
N GLN A 525 47.17 9.11 1.30
CA GLN A 525 46.20 8.29 0.57
C GLN A 525 46.16 6.86 1.11
N VAL A 526 44.96 6.28 1.19
CA VAL A 526 44.74 4.88 1.54
C VAL A 526 43.78 4.23 0.54
N CYS A 527 44.16 3.08 -0.02
CA CYS A 527 43.28 2.22 -0.80
C CYS A 527 42.85 1.00 0.01
N LEU A 528 41.54 0.78 0.09
CA LEU A 528 40.90 -0.35 0.76
C LEU A 528 40.15 -1.17 -0.28
N LYS A 529 40.65 -2.36 -0.59
CA LYS A 529 39.87 -3.33 -1.38
C LYS A 529 38.65 -3.77 -0.55
N ILE A 530 37.45 -3.51 -1.03
CA ILE A 530 36.20 -3.96 -0.43
C ILE A 530 35.43 -4.65 -1.56
N ASP A 531 35.49 -5.98 -1.57
CA ASP A 531 34.83 -6.77 -2.61
C ASP A 531 33.30 -6.68 -2.43
N ASN A 532 32.57 -6.39 -3.51
CA ASN A 532 31.10 -6.37 -3.57
C ASN A 532 30.42 -5.43 -2.56
N LEU A 533 30.59 -4.12 -2.71
CA LEU A 533 29.78 -3.15 -1.97
C LEU A 533 28.35 -3.13 -2.50
N ASP A 534 27.39 -3.52 -1.66
CA ASP A 534 25.96 -3.33 -1.93
C ASP A 534 25.59 -1.84 -1.94
N PRO A 535 24.50 -1.43 -2.60
CA PRO A 535 23.95 -0.08 -2.42
C PRO A 535 23.60 0.19 -0.95
N GLY A 536 24.06 1.31 -0.40
CA GLY A 536 23.83 1.65 1.01
C GLY A 536 24.56 2.92 1.40
N VAL A 537 24.55 3.24 2.71
CA VAL A 537 25.28 4.38 3.25
C VAL A 537 26.50 3.89 4.00
N TYR A 538 27.68 4.22 3.49
CA TYR A 538 28.94 3.87 4.12
C TYR A 538 29.54 5.08 4.85
N VAL A 539 30.14 4.81 6.02
CA VAL A 539 30.86 5.81 6.82
C VAL A 539 32.33 5.46 6.86
N VAL A 540 33.16 6.38 6.40
CA VAL A 540 34.61 6.32 6.61
C VAL A 540 34.96 7.11 7.87
N GLN A 541 35.53 6.44 8.87
CA GLN A 541 36.07 7.05 10.09
C GLN A 541 37.60 7.08 10.03
N VAL A 542 38.18 8.22 10.43
CA VAL A 542 39.62 8.44 10.46
C VAL A 542 40.03 8.82 11.89
N ILE A 543 41.07 8.19 12.45
CA ILE A 543 41.48 8.30 13.86
C ILE A 543 42.93 8.80 13.98
N ASN A 544 43.21 9.79 14.84
CA ASN A 544 44.54 10.41 15.04
C ASN A 544 45.05 10.24 16.51
N LYS A 545 46.38 10.14 16.70
CA LYS A 545 47.14 9.81 17.94
C LYS A 545 46.63 10.44 19.24
N GLY A 546 45.68 9.76 19.90
CA GLY A 546 45.33 10.00 21.31
C GLY A 546 44.28 11.10 21.57
N ILE A 547 43.76 11.73 20.53
CA ILE A 547 42.56 12.58 20.59
C ILE A 547 41.56 11.99 19.58
N GLN A 548 40.42 11.49 20.06
CA GLN A 548 39.32 11.07 19.17
C GLN A 548 38.83 12.30 18.39
N LYS A 549 39.17 12.38 17.12
CA LYS A 549 38.57 13.30 16.16
C LYS A 549 38.05 12.48 15.00
N THR A 550 36.72 12.38 14.88
CA THR A 550 36.04 11.69 13.78
C THR A 550 35.82 12.70 12.64
N GLN A 551 36.04 12.32 11.39
CA GLN A 551 35.78 13.18 10.22
C GLN A 551 35.12 12.40 9.08
N LYS A 552 34.26 13.14 8.37
CA LYS A 552 33.25 12.78 7.36
C LYS A 552 33.83 12.07 6.11
N ILE A 553 33.09 11.14 5.50
CA ILE A 553 32.54 11.20 4.11
C ILE A 553 31.92 9.87 3.65
N ILE A 554 31.06 10.02 2.64
CA ILE A 554 30.01 9.13 2.17
C ILE A 554 30.24 8.75 0.71
N LYS A 555 30.14 7.47 0.39
CA LYS A 555 29.18 6.83 -0.52
C LYS A 555 29.26 5.39 -0.12
#